data_AF-A0A7C2DFK5-F1
#
_entry.id   AF-A0A7C2DFK5-F1
#
_cell.length_a   1.000
_cell.length_b   1.000
_cell.length_c   1.000
_cell.angle_alpha   90.00
_cell.angle_beta   90.00
_cell.angle_gamma   90.00
#
_symmetry.space_group_name_H-M   'P 1'
#
loop_
_entity.id
_entity.type
_entity.pdbx_description
1 polymer ?
#
loop_
_entity_poly.entity_id
_entity_poly.type
_entity_poly.pdbx_seq_one_letter_code
_entity_poly.pdbx_strand_id
1 'polypeptide(L)'
;MLYVECYPDELLARLLGVPRREIRHARGKGNILNRLRNLQAGQGMIDEDPWAPQPEELGQYIEQERSGDLTLRVHKKNPRKRLIVVSPRLEEWLYVRAAVCGVRPADYGLPDTGPELRKIPRFDKDQRFEQFVKKLAADSAMQWLRRCLVEFR
;
A
#
# COMPACT_ATOMS: atom_id res chain seq x y z
N MET A 1 0.76 5.94 -13.62
CA MET A 1 1.72 6.41 -12.59
C MET A 1 1.13 6.13 -11.22
N LEU A 2 1.90 5.50 -10.33
CA LEU A 2 1.53 5.18 -8.96
C LEU A 2 2.17 6.18 -8.00
N TYR A 3 1.38 6.71 -7.07
CA TYR A 3 1.85 7.56 -5.98
C TYR A 3 1.74 6.81 -4.64
N VAL A 4 2.80 6.86 -3.84
CA VAL A 4 2.91 6.14 -2.56
C VAL A 4 3.38 7.04 -1.43
N GLU A 5 3.07 6.70 -0.18
CA GLU A 5 3.30 7.57 0.98
C GLU A 5 4.70 7.46 1.55
N CYS A 6 5.23 6.24 1.62
CA CYS A 6 6.50 5.90 2.27
C CYS A 6 7.38 4.99 1.40
N TYR A 7 8.59 4.70 1.88
CA TYR A 7 9.51 3.79 1.19
C TYR A 7 9.10 2.30 1.29
N PRO A 8 8.56 1.81 2.43
CA PRO A 8 7.93 0.48 2.49
C PRO A 8 6.84 0.26 1.43
N ASP A 9 5.97 1.24 1.20
CA ASP A 9 4.96 1.20 0.13
C ASP A 9 5.60 1.03 -1.25
N GLU A 10 6.66 1.80 -1.53
CA GLU A 10 7.41 1.72 -2.78
C GLU A 10 8.01 0.33 -2.97
N LEU A 11 8.62 -0.24 -1.91
CA LEU A 11 9.18 -1.59 -1.97
C LEU A 11 8.09 -2.62 -2.27
N LEU A 12 6.97 -2.59 -1.54
CA LEU A 12 5.86 -3.51 -1.77
C LEU A 12 5.34 -3.41 -3.21
N ALA A 13 5.07 -2.19 -3.68
CA ALA A 13 4.61 -1.95 -5.05
C ALA A 13 5.57 -2.53 -6.10
N ARG A 14 6.89 -2.37 -5.89
CA ARG A 14 7.91 -2.96 -6.77
C ARG A 14 7.89 -4.48 -6.76
N LEU A 15 7.80 -5.09 -5.58
CA LEU A 15 7.75 -6.55 -5.43
C LEU A 15 6.49 -7.14 -6.06
N LEU A 16 5.40 -6.39 -6.09
CA LEU A 16 4.15 -6.75 -6.77
C LEU A 16 4.14 -6.38 -8.26
N GLY A 17 5.26 -5.94 -8.83
CA GLY A 17 5.42 -5.77 -10.29
C GLY A 17 5.18 -4.36 -10.82
N VAL A 18 5.20 -3.32 -9.98
CA VAL A 18 5.23 -1.92 -10.44
C VAL A 18 6.67 -1.51 -10.78
N PRO A 19 6.99 -1.14 -12.04
CA PRO A 19 8.32 -0.67 -12.40
C PRO A 19 8.69 0.59 -11.62
N ARG A 20 9.93 0.67 -11.15
CA ARG A 20 10.43 1.80 -10.34
C ARG A 20 10.19 3.18 -10.99
N ARG A 21 10.25 3.26 -12.31
CA ARG A 21 10.02 4.49 -13.11
C ARG A 21 8.57 4.98 -13.06
N GLU A 22 7.64 4.10 -12.69
CA GLU A 22 6.20 4.38 -12.58
C GLU A 22 5.77 4.67 -11.15
N ILE A 23 6.69 4.67 -10.18
CA ILE A 23 6.40 4.96 -8.77
C ILE A 23 6.94 6.33 -8.40
N ARG A 24 6.09 7.16 -7.79
CA ARG A 24 6.43 8.48 -7.26
C ARG A 24 6.09 8.55 -5.78
N HIS A 25 7.13 8.62 -4.96
CA HIS A 25 6.99 8.89 -3.54
C HIS A 25 6.46 10.32 -3.32
N ALA A 26 5.30 10.45 -2.67
CA ALA A 26 4.60 11.71 -2.45
C ALA A 26 4.70 12.24 -1.02
N ARG A 27 5.22 11.45 -0.07
CA ARG A 27 5.41 11.82 1.35
C ARG A 27 4.08 12.24 2.01
N GLY A 28 3.15 11.30 2.12
CA GLY A 28 1.89 11.44 2.86
C GLY A 28 0.62 11.51 1.98
N LYS A 29 -0.49 11.01 2.53
CA LYS A 29 -1.81 10.92 1.88
C LYS A 29 -2.31 12.19 1.23
N GLY A 30 -2.17 13.34 1.90
CA GLY A 30 -2.61 14.63 1.37
C GLY A 30 -1.89 15.01 0.07
N ASN A 31 -0.59 14.71 -0.01
CA ASN A 31 0.20 14.96 -1.22
C ASN A 31 -0.18 14.00 -2.36
N ILE A 32 -0.50 12.75 -2.05
CA ILE A 32 -1.02 11.80 -3.05
C ILE A 32 -2.33 12.32 -3.64
N LEU A 33 -3.29 12.66 -2.78
CA LEU A 33 -4.60 13.13 -3.19
C LEU A 33 -4.51 14.44 -4.00
N ASN A 34 -3.69 15.40 -3.56
CA ASN A 34 -3.45 16.64 -4.30
C ASN A 34 -2.82 16.40 -5.68
N ARG A 35 -1.92 15.41 -5.81
CA ARG A 35 -1.36 15.03 -7.11
C ARG A 35 -2.42 14.40 -8.01
N LEU A 36 -3.19 13.43 -7.50
CA LEU A 36 -4.27 12.79 -8.26
C LEU A 36 -5.34 13.80 -8.71
N ARG A 37 -5.66 14.79 -7.88
CA ARG A 37 -6.59 15.88 -8.23
C ARG A 37 -6.19 16.57 -9.54
N ASN A 38 -4.90 16.82 -9.75
CA ASN A 38 -4.40 17.56 -10.92
C ASN A 38 -4.09 16.70 -12.16
N LEU A 39 -4.23 15.38 -12.07
CA LEU A 39 -3.97 14.47 -13.20
C LEU A 39 -5.24 14.15 -13.98
N GLN A 40 -5.09 13.66 -15.22
CA GLN A 40 -6.20 13.11 -16.00
C GLN A 40 -6.45 11.63 -15.69
N ALA A 41 -5.40 10.90 -15.30
CA ALA A 41 -5.44 9.51 -14.87
C ALA A 41 -4.27 9.26 -13.92
N GLY A 42 -4.44 8.33 -12.97
CA GLY A 42 -3.41 8.00 -12.00
C GLY A 42 -3.92 7.18 -10.84
N GLN A 43 -2.99 6.61 -10.09
CA GLN A 43 -3.30 5.74 -8.95
C GLN A 43 -2.51 6.18 -7.72
N GLY A 44 -3.18 6.18 -6.56
CA GLY A 44 -2.53 6.33 -5.26
C GLY A 44 -2.64 5.05 -4.45
N MET A 45 -1.67 4.81 -3.57
CA MET A 45 -1.77 3.83 -2.48
C MET A 45 -1.55 4.57 -1.17
N ILE A 46 -2.50 4.42 -0.26
CA ILE A 46 -2.49 5.03 1.08
C ILE A 46 -2.75 3.97 2.14
N ASP A 47 -2.31 4.23 3.36
CA ASP A 47 -2.72 3.46 4.53
C ASP A 47 -3.77 4.22 5.35
N GLU A 48 -4.60 3.49 6.08
CA GLU A 48 -5.64 4.06 6.93
C GLU A 48 -5.05 4.40 8.31
N ASP A 49 -4.57 5.63 8.47
CA ASP A 49 -4.37 6.19 9.81
C ASP A 49 -5.63 6.95 10.27
N PRO A 50 -6.48 6.35 11.13
CA PRO A 50 -7.71 6.99 11.60
C PRO A 50 -7.45 8.24 12.46
N TRP A 51 -6.25 8.37 13.02
CA TRP A 51 -5.88 9.49 13.90
C TRP A 51 -5.28 10.67 13.13
N ALA A 52 -4.98 10.50 11.84
CA ALA A 52 -4.41 11.57 11.01
C ALA A 52 -5.52 12.38 10.30
N PRO A 53 -5.40 13.73 10.24
CA PRO A 53 -6.35 14.58 9.51
C PRO A 53 -6.67 14.04 8.12
N GLN A 54 -7.96 13.85 7.82
CA GLN A 54 -8.39 13.31 6.53
C GLN A 54 -8.54 14.44 5.51
N PRO A 55 -7.81 14.42 4.39
CA PRO A 55 -7.95 15.45 3.37
C PRO A 55 -9.36 15.42 2.76
N GLU A 56 -9.98 16.59 2.55
CA GLU A 56 -11.32 16.71 1.95
C GLU A 56 -11.45 15.96 0.62
N GLU A 57 -10.37 15.95 -0.17
CA GLU A 57 -10.28 15.23 -1.44
C GLU A 57 -10.59 13.73 -1.31
N LEU A 58 -10.32 13.10 -0.15
CA LEU A 58 -10.62 11.70 0.08
C LEU A 58 -12.13 11.42 -0.04
N GLY A 59 -12.98 12.39 0.32
CA GLY A 59 -14.44 12.32 0.18
C GLY A 59 -14.92 12.32 -1.28
N GLN A 60 -14.03 12.61 -2.24
CA GLN A 60 -14.32 12.49 -3.68
C GLN A 60 -14.11 11.08 -4.23
N TYR A 61 -13.58 10.15 -3.42
CA TYR A 61 -13.36 8.76 -3.81
C TYR A 61 -14.42 7.86 -3.17
N ILE A 62 -15.09 7.06 -4.01
CA ILE A 62 -16.07 6.07 -3.58
C ILE A 62 -15.48 4.66 -3.69
N GLU A 63 -15.88 3.77 -2.79
CA GLU A 63 -15.52 2.36 -2.86
C GLU A 63 -16.05 1.75 -4.15
N GLN A 64 -15.16 1.11 -4.92
CA GLN A 64 -15.51 0.32 -6.10
C GLN A 64 -15.43 -1.17 -5.78
N GLU A 65 -14.40 -1.58 -5.04
CA GLU A 65 -14.16 -2.98 -4.72
C GLU A 65 -13.45 -3.09 -3.36
N ARG A 66 -13.69 -4.17 -2.62
CA ARG A 66 -13.06 -4.46 -1.33
C ARG A 66 -12.63 -5.92 -1.27
N SER A 67 -11.47 -6.15 -0.67
CA SER A 67 -10.95 -7.49 -0.36
C SER A 67 -10.37 -7.49 1.05
N GLY A 68 -11.19 -7.89 2.02
CA GLY A 68 -10.84 -7.83 3.44
C GLY A 68 -10.43 -6.43 3.86
N ASP A 69 -9.16 -6.29 4.26
CA ASP A 69 -8.57 -5.05 4.75
C ASP A 69 -8.04 -4.13 3.63
N LEU A 70 -8.24 -4.50 2.36
CA LEU A 70 -7.88 -3.70 1.19
C LEU A 70 -9.13 -3.14 0.52
N THR A 71 -9.07 -1.88 0.11
CA THR A 71 -10.17 -1.21 -0.62
C THR A 71 -9.66 -0.51 -1.86
N LEU A 72 -10.30 -0.75 -3.01
CA LEU A 72 -10.12 0.02 -4.24
C LEU A 72 -11.22 1.07 -4.29
N ARG A 73 -10.82 2.33 -4.35
CA ARG A 73 -11.72 3.47 -4.53
C ARG A 73 -11.46 4.18 -5.85
N VAL A 74 -12.49 4.80 -6.40
CA VAL A 74 -12.42 5.61 -7.63
C VAL A 74 -12.99 6.99 -7.41
N HIS A 75 -12.43 7.96 -8.11
CA HIS A 75 -12.91 9.34 -8.03
C HIS A 75 -14.29 9.46 -8.69
N LYS A 76 -15.27 10.05 -7.98
CA LYS A 76 -16.68 10.21 -8.39
C LYS A 76 -16.85 10.76 -9.80
N LYS A 77 -16.04 11.75 -10.18
CA LYS A 77 -16.12 12.43 -11.48
C LYS A 77 -15.13 11.91 -12.54
N ASN A 78 -14.18 11.05 -12.15
CA ASN A 78 -13.15 10.56 -13.07
C ASN A 78 -12.64 9.18 -12.62
N PRO A 79 -13.27 8.08 -13.08
CA PRO A 79 -12.89 6.72 -12.68
C PRO A 79 -11.46 6.30 -13.07
N ARG A 80 -10.76 7.08 -13.91
CA ARG A 80 -9.33 6.86 -14.22
C ARG A 80 -8.40 7.32 -13.10
N LYS A 81 -8.93 8.00 -12.08
CA LYS A 81 -8.24 8.30 -10.82
C LYS A 81 -8.66 7.29 -9.78
N ARG A 82 -7.69 6.51 -9.30
CA ARG A 82 -7.93 5.39 -8.39
C ARG A 82 -7.11 5.55 -7.12
N LEU A 83 -7.61 4.99 -6.05
CA LEU A 83 -6.96 5.00 -4.75
C LEU A 83 -7.08 3.61 -4.15
N ILE A 84 -5.95 2.96 -3.89
CA ILE A 84 -5.89 1.74 -3.09
C ILE A 84 -5.69 2.19 -1.64
N VAL A 85 -6.53 1.67 -0.75
CA VAL A 85 -6.43 1.91 0.70
C VAL A 85 -6.10 0.58 1.37
N VAL A 86 -5.01 0.58 2.14
CA VAL A 86 -4.62 -0.53 3.02
C VAL A 86 -5.07 -0.20 4.44
N SER A 87 -5.81 -1.08 5.10
CA SER A 87 -6.26 -0.90 6.48
C SER A 87 -5.69 -2.01 7.40
N PRO A 88 -5.36 -1.72 8.67
CA PRO A 88 -5.23 -0.38 9.24
C PRO A 88 -4.00 0.33 8.67
N ARG A 89 -2.81 -0.22 8.90
CA ARG A 89 -1.52 0.31 8.42
C ARG A 89 -0.78 -0.78 7.67
N LEU A 90 0.17 -0.38 6.82
CA LEU A 90 0.88 -1.34 5.97
C LEU A 90 1.60 -2.41 6.79
N GLU A 91 2.36 -2.02 7.82
CA GLU A 91 3.15 -2.94 8.62
C GLU A 91 2.23 -3.92 9.38
N GLU A 92 1.21 -3.41 10.07
CA GLU A 92 0.20 -4.22 10.74
C GLU A 92 -0.50 -5.19 9.76
N TRP A 93 -0.87 -4.72 8.58
CA TRP A 93 -1.51 -5.53 7.55
C TRP A 93 -0.60 -6.68 7.09
N LEU A 94 0.69 -6.42 6.85
CA LEU A 94 1.67 -7.45 6.47
C LEU A 94 1.80 -8.52 7.55
N TYR A 95 1.73 -8.17 8.84
CA TYR A 95 1.78 -9.13 9.94
C TYR A 95 0.51 -9.99 10.01
N VAL A 96 -0.66 -9.42 9.73
CA VAL A 96 -1.90 -10.20 9.58
C VAL A 96 -1.77 -11.19 8.43
N ARG A 97 -1.22 -10.76 7.27
CA ARG A 97 -0.98 -11.66 6.13
C ARG A 97 0.02 -12.77 6.47
N ALA A 98 1.07 -12.45 7.22
CA ALA A 98 2.05 -13.43 7.68
C ALA A 98 1.41 -14.52 8.55
N ALA A 99 0.54 -14.14 9.50
CA ALA A 99 -0.21 -15.09 10.30
C ALA A 99 -1.10 -16.00 9.45
N VAL A 100 -1.84 -15.43 8.47
CA VAL A 100 -2.67 -16.21 7.53
C VAL A 100 -1.84 -17.21 6.72
N CYS A 101 -0.63 -16.83 6.33
CA CYS A 101 0.29 -17.68 5.56
C CYS A 101 1.11 -18.66 6.42
N GLY A 102 0.97 -18.64 7.75
CA GLY A 102 1.81 -19.42 8.66
C GLY A 102 3.30 -19.01 8.61
N VAL A 103 3.59 -17.77 8.22
CA VAL A 103 4.94 -17.21 8.12
C VAL A 103 5.24 -16.44 9.39
N ARG A 104 6.34 -16.76 10.08
CA ARG A 104 6.74 -16.03 11.28
C ARG A 104 7.73 -14.93 10.91
N PRO A 105 7.49 -13.66 11.27
CA PRO A 105 8.43 -12.55 11.05
C PRO A 105 9.82 -12.82 11.64
N ALA A 106 9.89 -13.48 12.79
CA ALA A 106 11.14 -13.86 13.46
C ALA A 106 12.05 -14.77 12.61
N ASP A 107 11.51 -15.60 11.71
CA ASP A 107 12.30 -16.43 10.79
C ASP A 107 13.10 -15.58 9.78
N TYR A 108 12.74 -14.30 9.64
CA TYR A 108 13.42 -13.29 8.83
C TYR A 108 14.16 -12.27 9.72
N GLY A 109 14.27 -12.49 11.04
CA GLY A 109 14.90 -11.54 11.95
C GLY A 109 14.18 -10.18 12.05
N LEU A 110 12.87 -10.16 11.76
CA LEU A 110 12.01 -9.01 11.95
C LEU A 110 11.42 -9.02 13.38
N PRO A 111 11.01 -7.86 13.93
CA PRO A 111 10.35 -7.82 15.23
C PRO A 111 9.00 -8.55 15.21
N ASP A 112 8.43 -8.80 16.37
CA ASP A 112 7.21 -9.62 16.50
C ASP A 112 5.92 -8.86 16.13
N THR A 113 5.98 -7.53 16.01
CA THR A 113 4.80 -6.71 15.72
C THR A 113 5.04 -5.64 14.65
N GLY A 114 3.98 -5.32 13.88
CA GLY A 114 3.99 -4.22 12.90
C GLY A 114 4.38 -2.84 13.49
N PRO A 115 3.85 -2.44 14.66
CA PRO A 115 4.25 -1.20 15.33
C PRO A 115 5.74 -1.14 15.70
N GLU A 116 6.38 -2.26 15.99
CA GLU A 116 7.83 -2.31 16.23
C GLU A 116 8.62 -2.23 14.94
N LEU A 117 8.19 -2.91 13.88
CA LEU A 117 8.80 -2.82 12.56
C LEU A 117 8.85 -1.36 12.08
N ARG A 118 7.74 -0.63 12.26
CA ARG A 118 7.63 0.79 11.89
C ARG A 118 8.64 1.70 12.61
N LYS A 119 9.09 1.34 13.81
CA LYS A 119 10.09 2.12 14.56
C LYS A 119 11.49 1.99 13.95
N ILE A 120 11.74 0.98 13.12
CA ILE A 120 13.04 0.74 12.50
C ILE A 120 13.20 1.69 11.30
N PRO A 121 14.16 2.64 11.33
CA PRO A 121 14.37 3.53 10.20
C PRO A 121 14.81 2.73 8.97
N ARG A 122 14.19 3.01 7.82
CA ARG A 122 14.58 2.45 6.53
C ARG A 122 14.59 0.92 6.47
N PHE A 123 13.69 0.23 7.17
CA PHE A 123 13.54 -1.23 7.07
C PHE A 123 13.19 -1.68 5.64
N ASP A 124 12.71 -0.78 4.77
CA ASP A 124 12.55 -0.98 3.32
C ASP A 124 13.85 -1.40 2.61
N LYS A 125 15.01 -1.12 3.19
CA LYS A 125 16.32 -1.52 2.66
C LYS A 125 16.81 -2.86 3.19
N ASP A 126 16.15 -3.44 4.18
CA ASP A 126 16.56 -4.71 4.75
C ASP A 126 16.17 -5.85 3.80
N GLN A 127 17.16 -6.59 3.32
CA GLN A 127 16.95 -7.73 2.44
C GLN A 127 16.05 -8.79 3.08
N ARG A 128 16.06 -8.91 4.41
CA ARG A 128 15.21 -9.84 5.14
C ARG A 128 13.74 -9.43 5.10
N PHE A 129 13.45 -8.13 5.16
CA PHE A 129 12.10 -7.61 4.94
C PHE A 129 11.62 -7.87 3.50
N GLU A 130 12.50 -7.68 2.50
CA GLU A 130 12.18 -8.02 1.11
C GLU A 130 11.82 -9.51 0.96
N GLN A 131 12.60 -10.41 1.56
CA GLN A 131 12.34 -11.86 1.54
C GLN A 131 11.03 -12.20 2.25
N PHE A 132 10.75 -11.57 3.40
CA PHE A 132 9.49 -11.71 4.11
C PHE A 132 8.30 -11.35 3.22
N VAL A 133 8.31 -10.18 2.58
CA VAL A 133 7.22 -9.75 1.67
C VAL A 133 7.07 -10.70 0.47
N LYS A 134 8.19 -11.17 -0.12
CA LYS A 134 8.15 -12.16 -1.21
C LYS A 134 7.49 -13.46 -0.78
N LYS A 135 7.70 -13.91 0.46
CA LYS A 135 7.06 -15.13 0.98
C LYS A 135 5.55 -14.99 1.05
N LEU A 136 5.05 -13.79 1.32
CA LEU A 136 3.61 -13.48 1.36
C LEU A 136 2.99 -13.31 -0.03
N ALA A 137 3.78 -13.21 -1.10
CA ALA A 137 3.27 -12.81 -2.42
C ALA A 137 2.17 -13.73 -2.97
N ALA A 138 2.12 -15.01 -2.57
CA ALA A 138 1.08 -15.95 -2.99
C ALA A 138 -0.25 -15.82 -2.23
N ASP A 139 -0.29 -15.05 -1.13
CA ASP A 139 -1.50 -14.76 -0.38
C ASP A 139 -2.57 -14.10 -1.27
N SER A 140 -3.84 -14.45 -1.06
CA SER A 140 -4.94 -13.97 -1.91
C SER A 140 -5.13 -12.45 -1.84
N ALA A 141 -4.90 -11.82 -0.68
CA ALA A 141 -4.98 -10.37 -0.56
C ALA A 141 -3.75 -9.69 -1.20
N MET A 142 -2.56 -10.30 -1.12
CA MET A 142 -1.37 -9.86 -1.88
C MET A 142 -1.58 -9.95 -3.39
N GLN A 143 -2.22 -11.01 -3.88
CA GLN A 143 -2.60 -11.16 -5.29
C GLN A 143 -3.65 -10.15 -5.71
N TRP A 144 -4.64 -9.88 -4.86
CA TRP A 144 -5.62 -8.83 -5.10
C TRP A 144 -4.96 -7.45 -5.19
N LEU A 145 -4.05 -7.13 -4.27
CA LEU A 145 -3.29 -5.88 -4.29
C LEU A 145 -2.46 -5.76 -5.57
N ARG A 146 -1.75 -6.82 -5.95
CA ARG A 146 -0.99 -6.90 -7.21
C ARG A 146 -1.88 -6.62 -8.42
N ARG A 147 -3.04 -7.28 -8.50
CA ARG A 147 -4.03 -7.07 -9.56
C ARG A 147 -4.41 -5.60 -9.64
N CYS A 148 -4.74 -5.00 -8.49
CA CYS A 148 -5.10 -3.59 -8.44
C CYS A 148 -3.96 -2.66 -8.87
N LEU A 149 -2.73 -3.00 -8.51
CA LEU A 149 -1.54 -2.21 -8.85
C LEU A 149 -1.11 -2.35 -10.31
N VAL A 150 -1.37 -3.47 -10.98
CA VAL A 150 -0.83 -3.77 -12.32
C VAL A 150 -1.87 -3.64 -13.42
N GLU A 151 -3.09 -4.15 -13.20
CA GLU A 151 -4.10 -4.27 -14.26
C GLU A 151 -4.92 -3.01 -14.47
N PHE A 152 -4.96 -2.12 -13.48
CA PHE A 152 -5.75 -0.90 -13.51
C PHE A 152 -4.94 0.37 -13.82
N ARG A 153 -3.76 0.21 -14.43
CA ARG A 153 -2.85 1.30 -14.83
C ARG A 153 -3.23 1.98 -16.13
#